data_AF-A0A1X1NFB7-F1
#
_entry.id   AF-A0A1X1NFB7-F1
#
_cell.length_a   1.000
_cell.length_b   1.000
_cell.length_c   1.000
_cell.angle_alpha   90.00
_cell.angle_beta   90.00
_cell.angle_gamma   90.00
#
_symmetry.space_group_name_H-M   'P 1'
#
loop_
_entity.id
_entity.type
_entity.pdbx_description
1 polymer ?
#
loop_
_entity_poly.entity_id
_entity_poly.type
_entity_poly.pdbx_seq_one_letter_code
_entity_poly.pdbx_strand_id
1 'polypeptide(L)'
;MRDEWDHAHTDYTMPVQRRSPASLAESESDWRHYLESSTPNGWLLRNNAMTDALVSGQPMYLLHVTRAIDAIRVSRQLHVSAGCLVGALYCSPLARQREGLRPHNLGAYLMRTKPSATPMILEVAPDAPIRPKGVDYLHLGTIHLRTYLRYRSFLTPAENDHLGRAVQAGLRSAAPFLDVALRNAAGHVTAAPEFIDQLAAAVSAVPFLGYLYFEVLSEYLLLHSTTPETRSHAQAGELNNWLYKRLAFAAVEGMDKLFDLARFSPRHHRLVQLIEGIEPALAPGAAEYVRRRLSHLFAMTTLHPSQDAASVTFQGADLGTIQKAAPGLIGQMIFREIRYMARYQHLYHYFEKAKALEAWDYWNSEGIPAPFNAVIPKGEIGINPAYPRSTVRVWTARRDSNGYLHPDQEIEAVLTPHLASWWAPPRQRETHSASYESRVEPAPVTRSPIPTQRSPKSGVPT
;
A
#
# COMPACT_ATOMS: atom_id res chain seq x y z
N MET A 1 14.85 -16.60 10.07
CA MET A 1 13.46 -16.53 9.53
C MET A 1 12.58 -15.66 10.41
N ARG A 2 12.44 -15.96 11.71
CA ARG A 2 11.66 -15.17 12.68
C ARG A 2 12.11 -13.70 12.77
N ASP A 3 13.40 -13.44 12.91
CA ASP A 3 13.97 -12.07 12.99
C ASP A 3 13.58 -11.16 11.82
N GLU A 4 13.49 -11.70 10.59
CA GLU A 4 13.08 -10.91 9.43
C GLU A 4 11.59 -10.57 9.48
N TRP A 5 10.75 -11.48 9.98
CA TRP A 5 9.33 -11.21 10.18
C TRP A 5 9.09 -10.26 11.35
N ASP A 6 9.84 -10.37 12.45
CA ASP A 6 9.83 -9.38 13.53
C ASP A 6 10.21 -8.00 13.02
N HIS A 7 11.24 -7.90 12.18
CA HIS A 7 11.65 -6.63 11.56
C HIS A 7 10.59 -6.07 10.61
N ALA A 8 9.88 -6.94 9.88
CA ALA A 8 8.79 -6.57 8.98
C ALA A 8 7.44 -6.30 9.69
N HIS A 9 7.39 -6.36 11.02
CA HIS A 9 6.20 -6.01 11.78
C HIS A 9 6.45 -4.80 12.69
N THR A 10 5.39 -4.03 12.95
CA THR A 10 5.41 -2.95 13.93
C THR A 10 4.42 -3.29 15.02
N ASP A 11 4.90 -3.34 16.26
CA ASP A 11 4.08 -3.41 17.46
C ASP A 11 3.75 -2.00 17.92
N TYR A 12 2.48 -1.61 17.83
CA TYR A 12 2.03 -0.27 18.19
C TYR A 12 1.87 -0.06 19.70
N THR A 13 1.98 -1.12 20.52
CA THR A 13 1.91 -1.03 21.99
C THR A 13 3.26 -0.77 22.65
N MET A 14 4.34 -1.04 21.94
CA MET A 14 5.71 -0.90 22.44
C MET A 14 6.44 0.17 21.63
N PRO A 15 7.47 0.84 22.16
CA PRO A 15 8.40 1.61 21.34
C PRO A 15 8.94 0.74 20.20
N VAL A 16 9.04 1.29 18.97
CA VAL A 16 9.56 0.49 17.85
C VAL A 16 11.06 0.31 18.08
N GLN A 17 11.52 -0.94 18.04
CA GLN A 17 12.93 -1.30 18.19
C GLN A 17 13.42 -2.02 16.94
N ARG A 18 13.29 -1.42 15.75
CA ARG A 18 13.94 -2.01 14.58
C ARG A 18 15.42 -1.69 14.63
N ARG A 19 16.23 -2.69 14.31
CA ARG A 19 17.66 -2.48 14.08
C ARG A 19 17.80 -1.55 12.87
N SER A 20 18.58 -0.50 13.01
CA SER A 20 18.82 0.51 11.98
C SER A 20 20.29 0.49 11.53
N PRO A 21 20.58 0.88 10.28
CA PRO A 21 21.93 1.25 9.87
C PRO A 21 22.52 2.34 10.76
N ALA A 22 23.85 2.42 10.82
CA ALA A 22 24.57 3.49 11.51
C ALA A 22 24.50 4.82 10.73
N SER A 23 24.85 5.92 11.42
CA SER A 23 24.99 7.28 10.89
C SER A 23 23.71 7.90 10.30
N LEU A 24 22.53 7.40 10.66
CA LEU A 24 21.28 8.09 10.36
C LEU A 24 21.21 9.39 11.19
N ALA A 25 20.84 10.49 10.55
CA ALA A 25 20.65 11.77 11.21
C ALA A 25 19.46 11.76 12.18
N GLU A 26 18.47 10.90 11.90
CA GLU A 26 17.28 10.72 12.72
C GLU A 26 17.05 9.23 12.94
N SER A 27 16.84 8.87 14.19
CA SER A 27 16.47 7.51 14.59
C SER A 27 14.99 7.23 14.30
N GLU A 28 14.60 5.96 14.33
CA GLU A 28 13.19 5.58 14.26
C GLU A 28 12.39 6.17 15.44
N SER A 29 13.02 6.32 16.61
CA SER A 29 12.41 6.98 17.77
C SER A 29 12.18 8.48 17.55
N ASP A 30 13.10 9.19 16.89
CA ASP A 30 12.93 10.63 16.59
C ASP A 30 11.75 10.83 15.65
N TRP A 31 11.68 10.01 14.59
CA TRP A 31 10.55 10.02 13.67
C TRP A 31 9.26 9.66 14.38
N ARG A 32 9.25 8.63 15.21
CA ARG A 32 8.04 8.24 15.94
C ARG A 32 7.55 9.37 16.85
N HIS A 33 8.46 10.00 17.59
CA HIS A 33 8.13 11.14 18.44
C HIS A 33 7.55 12.31 17.63
N TYR A 34 8.18 12.66 16.50
CA TYR A 34 7.68 13.68 15.58
C TYR A 34 6.29 13.34 15.04
N LEU A 35 6.10 12.15 14.49
CA LEU A 35 4.84 11.73 13.86
C LEU A 35 3.70 11.71 14.88
N GLU A 36 3.93 11.19 16.09
CA GLU A 36 2.89 11.04 17.10
C GLU A 36 2.59 12.34 17.85
N SER A 37 3.59 13.20 18.07
CA SER A 37 3.48 14.35 18.98
C SER A 37 3.46 15.70 18.28
N SER A 38 3.98 15.79 17.05
CA SER A 38 4.15 17.05 16.32
C SER A 38 3.20 17.19 15.13
N THR A 39 2.28 16.25 14.93
CA THR A 39 1.28 16.30 13.85
C THR A 39 -0.14 16.32 14.40
N PRO A 40 -1.09 17.07 13.78
CA PRO A 40 -2.47 17.18 14.24
C PRO A 40 -3.18 15.84 14.51
N ASN A 41 -2.93 14.83 13.67
CA ASN A 41 -3.57 13.52 13.76
C ASN A 41 -2.62 12.42 14.26
N GLY A 42 -1.42 12.78 14.74
CA GLY A 42 -0.37 11.85 15.17
C GLY A 42 -0.79 10.88 16.26
N TRP A 43 -1.66 11.33 17.16
CA TRP A 43 -2.20 10.52 18.26
C TRP A 43 -2.98 9.28 17.77
N LEU A 44 -3.55 9.32 16.56
CA LEU A 44 -4.25 8.17 15.95
C LEU A 44 -3.31 7.03 15.56
N LEU A 45 -2.00 7.27 15.49
CA LEU A 45 -1.03 6.19 15.26
C LEU A 45 -1.03 5.19 16.43
N ARG A 46 -1.23 5.67 17.67
CA ARG A 46 -1.31 4.83 18.86
C ARG A 46 -2.73 4.41 19.22
N ASN A 47 -3.67 5.35 19.10
CA ASN A 47 -5.04 5.20 19.60
C ASN A 47 -6.02 5.46 18.45
N ASN A 48 -6.36 4.42 17.69
CA ASN A 48 -7.41 4.48 16.67
C ASN A 48 -8.43 3.37 16.87
N ALA A 49 -9.61 3.54 16.27
CA ALA A 49 -10.73 2.62 16.44
C ALA A 49 -10.40 1.17 16.03
N MET A 50 -9.49 0.96 15.07
CA MET A 50 -9.06 -0.37 14.65
C MET A 50 -8.19 -1.03 15.73
N THR A 51 -7.21 -0.31 16.28
CA THR A 51 -6.35 -0.84 17.37
C THR A 51 -7.14 -1.05 18.65
N ASP A 52 -8.10 -0.18 18.95
CA ASP A 52 -9.00 -0.32 20.10
C ASP A 52 -9.86 -1.58 19.98
N ALA A 53 -10.37 -1.87 18.77
CA ALA A 53 -11.12 -3.09 18.50
C ALA A 53 -10.25 -4.35 18.71
N LEU A 54 -8.99 -4.34 18.25
CA LEU A 54 -8.06 -5.45 18.43
C LEU A 54 -7.80 -5.76 19.91
N VAL A 55 -7.52 -4.75 20.73
CA VAL A 55 -7.20 -4.94 22.16
C VAL A 55 -8.41 -5.23 23.03
N SER A 56 -9.63 -5.03 22.53
CA SER A 56 -10.85 -5.25 23.32
C SER A 56 -11.12 -6.72 23.65
N GLY A 57 -10.59 -7.65 22.85
CA GLY A 57 -10.93 -9.08 22.91
C GLY A 57 -12.39 -9.39 22.54
N GLN A 58 -13.16 -8.40 22.07
CA GLN A 58 -14.53 -8.59 21.61
C GLN A 58 -14.55 -9.00 20.13
N PRO A 59 -15.66 -9.59 19.64
CA PRO A 59 -15.83 -9.85 18.22
C PRO A 59 -15.67 -8.59 17.38
N MET A 60 -14.83 -8.68 16.35
CA MET A 60 -14.59 -7.61 15.39
C MET A 60 -15.45 -7.82 14.15
N TYR A 61 -16.01 -6.72 13.63
CA TYR A 61 -16.73 -6.75 12.36
C TYR A 61 -15.85 -6.15 11.28
N LEU A 62 -15.71 -6.87 10.18
CA LEU A 62 -14.86 -6.51 9.05
C LEU A 62 -15.67 -6.52 7.76
N LEU A 63 -15.44 -5.52 6.91
CA LEU A 63 -15.98 -5.44 5.56
C LEU A 63 -14.99 -6.03 4.56
N HIS A 64 -15.43 -7.06 3.85
CA HIS A 64 -14.79 -7.53 2.63
C HIS A 64 -15.68 -7.20 1.43
N VAL A 65 -15.08 -6.85 0.28
CA VAL A 65 -15.82 -6.61 -0.97
C VAL A 65 -15.32 -7.57 -2.04
N THR A 66 -16.25 -8.27 -2.70
CA THR A 66 -15.90 -9.30 -3.70
C THR A 66 -16.76 -9.21 -4.95
N ARG A 67 -16.18 -9.53 -6.11
CA ARG A 67 -16.93 -9.76 -7.36
C ARG A 67 -17.27 -11.24 -7.56
N ALA A 68 -16.82 -12.12 -6.67
CA ALA A 68 -16.88 -13.57 -6.82
C ALA A 68 -17.85 -14.22 -5.83
N ILE A 69 -18.95 -13.52 -5.47
CA ILE A 69 -19.89 -14.01 -4.45
C ILE A 69 -20.48 -15.37 -4.81
N ASP A 70 -20.82 -15.59 -6.08
CA ASP A 70 -21.38 -16.85 -6.54
C ASP A 70 -20.34 -17.98 -6.47
N ALA A 71 -19.08 -17.71 -6.81
CA ALA A 71 -18.00 -18.67 -6.65
C ALA A 71 -17.76 -19.05 -5.18
N ILE A 72 -17.89 -18.08 -4.25
CA ILE A 72 -17.79 -18.33 -2.81
C ILE A 72 -18.97 -19.19 -2.34
N ARG A 73 -20.20 -18.89 -2.78
CA ARG A 73 -21.39 -19.70 -2.45
C ARG A 73 -21.27 -21.15 -2.92
N VAL A 74 -20.75 -21.35 -4.13
CA VAL A 74 -20.58 -22.70 -4.72
C VAL A 74 -19.44 -23.45 -4.04
N SER A 75 -18.27 -22.82 -3.88
CA SER A 75 -17.08 -23.48 -3.33
C SER A 75 -17.10 -23.61 -1.81
N ARG A 76 -17.89 -22.79 -1.12
CA ARG A 76 -17.87 -22.62 0.34
C ARG A 76 -16.50 -22.22 0.89
N GLN A 77 -15.70 -21.53 0.06
CA GLN A 77 -14.35 -21.11 0.42
C GLN A 77 -14.12 -19.63 0.19
N LEU A 78 -13.46 -18.99 1.15
CA LEU A 78 -12.90 -17.66 1.01
C LEU A 78 -11.39 -17.78 0.83
N HIS A 79 -10.92 -17.42 -0.37
CA HIS A 79 -9.51 -17.42 -0.72
C HIS A 79 -8.88 -16.05 -0.42
N VAL A 80 -7.59 -16.07 -0.10
CA VAL A 80 -6.82 -14.88 0.23
C VAL A 80 -6.02 -14.38 -0.97
N SER A 81 -5.58 -13.12 -0.96
CA SER A 81 -4.81 -12.51 -2.06
C SER A 81 -3.39 -12.18 -1.64
N ALA A 82 -2.43 -12.33 -2.57
CA ALA A 82 -1.10 -11.75 -2.37
C ALA A 82 -1.19 -10.22 -2.52
N GLY A 83 -0.72 -9.48 -1.52
CA GLY A 83 -0.84 -8.03 -1.46
C GLY A 83 -0.03 -7.45 -0.30
N CYS A 84 -0.31 -6.20 0.08
CA CYS A 84 0.35 -5.54 1.22
C CYS A 84 0.18 -6.31 2.54
N LEU A 85 -0.84 -7.16 2.67
CA LEU A 85 -1.08 -8.03 3.83
C LEU A 85 -0.68 -9.49 3.59
N VAL A 86 0.27 -9.75 2.69
CA VAL A 86 1.04 -11.02 2.58
C VAL A 86 0.21 -12.32 2.64
N GLY A 87 -1.00 -12.34 2.06
CA GLY A 87 -1.85 -13.52 2.06
C GLY A 87 -2.90 -13.57 3.19
N ALA A 88 -3.26 -12.43 3.78
CA ALA A 88 -4.48 -12.29 4.57
C ALA A 88 -5.70 -12.00 3.68
N LEU A 89 -6.91 -12.31 4.18
CA LEU A 89 -8.16 -11.88 3.52
C LEU A 89 -8.33 -10.37 3.74
N TYR A 90 -8.11 -9.56 2.71
CA TYR A 90 -8.16 -8.10 2.82
C TYR A 90 -9.56 -7.59 3.19
N CYS A 91 -9.62 -6.74 4.20
CA CYS A 91 -10.82 -6.19 4.79
C CYS A 91 -10.62 -4.71 5.21
N SER A 92 -11.69 -4.10 5.71
CA SER A 92 -11.67 -2.83 6.44
C SER A 92 -12.57 -2.90 7.68
N PRO A 93 -12.31 -2.17 8.78
CA PRO A 93 -13.12 -2.25 9.99
C PRO A 93 -14.58 -1.81 9.78
N LEU A 94 -15.47 -2.40 10.57
CA LEU A 94 -16.85 -1.98 10.76
C LEU A 94 -17.07 -1.65 12.24
N ALA A 95 -17.53 -0.43 12.53
CA ALA A 95 -17.87 -0.02 13.88
C ALA A 95 -19.35 -0.29 14.16
N ARG A 96 -19.65 -0.97 15.27
CA ARG A 96 -21.04 -1.16 15.70
C ARG A 96 -21.64 0.18 16.16
N GLN A 97 -22.79 0.53 15.62
CA GLN A 97 -23.61 1.68 16.00
C GLN A 97 -25.05 1.22 16.25
N ARG A 98 -25.89 2.09 16.81
CA ARG A 98 -27.31 1.76 17.07
C ARG A 98 -28.06 1.43 15.78
N GLU A 99 -27.71 2.10 14.69
CA GLU A 99 -28.35 2.02 13.38
C GLU A 99 -27.83 0.86 12.53
N GLY A 100 -26.71 0.22 12.89
CA GLY A 100 -26.10 -0.86 12.12
C GLY A 100 -24.56 -0.86 12.21
N LEU A 101 -23.90 -1.51 11.25
CA LEU A 101 -22.44 -1.53 11.15
C LEU A 101 -21.95 -0.38 10.27
N ARG A 102 -21.29 0.60 10.87
CA ARG A 102 -20.71 1.74 10.15
C ARG A 102 -19.40 1.32 9.48
N PRO A 103 -19.25 1.46 8.16
CA PRO A 103 -17.97 1.23 7.52
C PRO A 103 -16.93 2.27 7.94
N HIS A 104 -15.71 1.80 8.19
CA HIS A 104 -14.52 2.66 8.21
C HIS A 104 -14.45 3.49 6.93
N ASN A 105 -13.90 4.71 6.96
CA ASN A 105 -13.90 5.59 5.78
C ASN A 105 -13.21 4.96 4.55
N LEU A 106 -12.20 4.09 4.77
CA LEU A 106 -11.64 3.23 3.72
C LEU A 106 -12.68 2.26 3.13
N GLY A 107 -13.45 1.57 3.96
CA GLY A 107 -14.50 0.64 3.53
C GLY A 107 -15.61 1.35 2.76
N ALA A 108 -16.02 2.53 3.22
CA ALA A 108 -16.97 3.39 2.52
C ALA A 108 -16.46 3.78 1.13
N TYR A 109 -15.17 4.12 1.02
CA TYR A 109 -14.51 4.41 -0.25
C TYR A 109 -14.54 3.19 -1.20
N LEU A 110 -14.19 1.99 -0.71
CA LEU A 110 -14.19 0.77 -1.52
C LEU A 110 -15.57 0.45 -2.09
N MET A 111 -16.62 0.59 -1.28
CA MET A 111 -17.99 0.37 -1.75
C MET A 111 -18.43 1.41 -2.78
N ARG A 112 -18.06 2.68 -2.61
CA ARG A 112 -18.42 3.75 -3.57
C ARG A 112 -17.74 3.53 -4.93
N THR A 113 -16.49 3.08 -4.93
CA THR A 113 -15.67 2.97 -6.15
C THR A 113 -15.74 1.61 -6.83
N LYS A 114 -16.31 0.60 -6.16
CA LYS A 114 -16.52 -0.73 -6.73
C LYS A 114 -18.00 -1.13 -6.62
N PRO A 115 -18.91 -0.42 -7.33
CA PRO A 115 -20.35 -0.68 -7.22
C PRO A 115 -20.77 -2.07 -7.70
N SER A 116 -19.95 -2.73 -8.52
CA SER A 116 -20.18 -4.12 -8.95
C SER A 116 -19.70 -5.19 -7.95
N ALA A 117 -19.09 -4.79 -6.83
CA ALA A 117 -18.68 -5.72 -5.79
C ALA A 117 -19.80 -5.91 -4.77
N THR A 118 -20.01 -7.14 -4.34
CA THR A 118 -20.89 -7.49 -3.22
C THR A 118 -20.16 -7.22 -1.91
N PRO A 119 -20.72 -6.41 -1.00
CA PRO A 119 -20.19 -6.24 0.34
C PRO A 119 -20.52 -7.46 1.21
N MET A 120 -19.55 -7.86 2.02
CA MET A 120 -19.66 -8.96 2.98
C MET A 120 -19.25 -8.46 4.36
N ILE A 121 -20.00 -8.88 5.38
CA ILE A 121 -19.65 -8.68 6.79
C ILE A 121 -18.98 -9.97 7.27
N LEU A 122 -17.82 -9.84 7.89
CA LEU A 122 -17.11 -10.93 8.54
C LEU A 122 -17.00 -10.59 10.02
N GLU A 123 -17.58 -11.43 10.87
CA GLU A 123 -17.41 -11.37 12.33
C GLU A 123 -16.24 -12.28 12.69
N VAL A 124 -15.19 -11.70 13.26
CA VAL A 124 -14.01 -12.42 13.75
C VAL A 124 -14.06 -12.39 15.26
N ALA A 125 -14.32 -13.53 15.88
CA ALA A 125 -14.24 -13.67 17.34
C ALA A 125 -12.83 -14.12 17.72
N PRO A 126 -12.04 -13.26 18.39
CA PRO A 126 -10.71 -13.65 18.85
C PRO A 126 -10.79 -14.53 20.09
N ASP A 127 -9.74 -15.30 20.34
CA ASP A 127 -9.58 -16.13 21.54
C ASP A 127 -9.05 -15.32 22.75
N ALA A 128 -8.47 -14.16 22.50
CA ALA A 128 -7.94 -13.23 23.49
C ALA A 128 -7.84 -11.81 22.90
N PRO A 129 -7.67 -10.77 23.72
CA PRO A 129 -7.19 -9.46 23.25
C PRO A 129 -5.99 -9.60 22.31
N ILE A 130 -6.09 -9.00 21.12
CA ILE A 130 -5.07 -9.09 20.08
C ILE A 130 -4.08 -7.95 20.25
N ARG A 131 -2.79 -8.26 20.23
CA ARG A 131 -1.76 -7.22 20.22
C ARG A 131 -1.82 -6.45 18.88
N PRO A 132 -1.84 -5.10 18.89
CA PRO A 132 -1.71 -4.22 17.71
C PRO A 132 -0.37 -4.34 16.98
N LYS A 133 -0.07 -5.52 16.44
CA LYS A 133 1.15 -5.84 15.69
C LYS A 133 0.79 -6.09 14.24
N GLY A 134 1.12 -5.15 13.37
CA GLY A 134 0.80 -5.21 11.94
C GLY A 134 2.03 -5.44 11.07
N VAL A 135 1.82 -5.77 9.80
CA VAL A 135 2.88 -6.01 8.82
C VAL A 135 3.21 -4.72 8.05
N ASP A 136 4.48 -4.36 8.02
CA ASP A 136 4.99 -3.25 7.23
C ASP A 136 5.59 -3.81 5.93
N TYR A 137 4.84 -3.66 4.85
CA TYR A 137 5.20 -4.27 3.58
C TYR A 137 6.46 -3.63 2.94
N LEU A 138 6.88 -2.45 3.39
CA LEU A 138 8.10 -1.79 2.91
C LEU A 138 9.36 -2.54 3.38
N HIS A 139 9.27 -3.23 4.53
CA HIS A 139 10.36 -4.03 5.11
C HIS A 139 10.40 -5.49 4.61
N LEU A 140 9.55 -5.89 3.66
CA LEU A 140 9.54 -7.26 3.13
C LEU A 140 10.71 -7.58 2.17
N GLY A 141 11.59 -6.62 1.88
CA GLY A 141 12.69 -6.78 0.93
C GLY A 141 13.57 -7.99 1.22
N THR A 142 14.08 -8.13 2.45
CA THR A 142 14.93 -9.28 2.82
C THR A 142 14.19 -10.61 2.69
N ILE A 143 12.90 -10.64 3.05
CA ILE A 143 12.04 -11.83 2.88
C ILE A 143 11.89 -12.16 1.40
N HIS A 144 11.64 -11.16 0.55
CA HIS A 144 11.57 -11.36 -0.90
C HIS A 144 12.87 -11.92 -1.48
N LEU A 145 14.02 -11.38 -1.06
CA LEU A 145 15.33 -11.88 -1.50
C LEU A 145 15.55 -13.32 -1.04
N ARG A 146 15.28 -13.64 0.22
CA ARG A 146 15.40 -15.01 0.76
C ARG A 146 14.50 -15.99 0.00
N THR A 147 13.23 -15.64 -0.20
CA THR A 147 12.29 -16.45 -0.97
C THR A 147 12.80 -16.65 -2.40
N TYR A 148 13.28 -15.60 -3.05
CA TYR A 148 13.88 -15.72 -4.38
C TYR A 148 15.06 -16.69 -4.38
N LEU A 149 16.04 -16.51 -3.50
CA LEU A 149 17.23 -17.37 -3.44
C LEU A 149 16.88 -18.83 -3.18
N ARG A 150 15.86 -19.10 -2.36
CA ARG A 150 15.35 -20.45 -2.08
C ARG A 150 14.70 -21.10 -3.30
N TYR A 151 13.95 -20.33 -4.09
CA TYR A 151 13.12 -20.84 -5.19
C TYR A 151 13.63 -20.46 -6.59
N ARG A 152 14.84 -19.89 -6.71
CA ARG A 152 15.43 -19.46 -7.99
C ARG A 152 15.58 -20.59 -9.02
N SER A 153 15.61 -21.86 -8.58
CA SER A 153 15.69 -23.03 -9.46
C SER A 153 14.42 -23.27 -10.28
N PHE A 154 13.30 -22.61 -9.93
CA PHE A 154 12.08 -22.62 -10.75
C PHE A 154 12.18 -21.70 -11.97
N LEU A 155 13.16 -20.80 -11.98
CA LEU A 155 13.51 -19.99 -13.14
C LEU A 155 14.54 -20.74 -14.00
N THR A 156 14.39 -20.63 -15.31
CA THR A 156 15.42 -21.05 -16.26
C THR A 156 16.68 -20.20 -16.08
N PRO A 157 17.86 -20.69 -16.54
CA PRO A 157 19.08 -19.88 -16.54
C PRO A 157 18.88 -18.52 -17.25
N ALA A 158 18.20 -18.51 -18.40
CA ALA A 158 17.93 -17.29 -19.16
C ALA A 158 17.04 -16.28 -18.40
N GLU A 159 16.01 -16.75 -17.67
CA GLU A 159 15.16 -15.89 -16.84
C GLU A 159 15.93 -15.32 -15.64
N ASN A 160 16.77 -16.14 -14.99
CA ASN A 160 17.64 -15.69 -13.91
C ASN A 160 18.64 -14.63 -14.39
N ASP A 161 19.28 -14.87 -15.54
CA ASP A 161 20.23 -13.92 -16.12
C ASP A 161 19.55 -12.63 -16.55
N HIS A 162 18.35 -12.72 -17.13
CA HIS A 162 17.55 -11.55 -17.49
C HIS A 162 17.18 -10.73 -16.25
N LEU A 163 16.68 -11.39 -15.20
CA LEU A 163 16.35 -10.76 -13.93
C LEU A 163 17.57 -10.06 -13.31
N GLY A 164 18.72 -10.74 -13.23
CA GLY A 164 19.95 -10.17 -12.70
C GLY A 164 20.42 -8.95 -13.49
N ARG A 165 20.39 -9.02 -14.83
CA ARG A 165 20.73 -7.89 -15.70
C ARG A 165 19.76 -6.72 -15.54
N ALA A 166 18.45 -6.98 -15.47
CA ALA A 166 17.43 -5.95 -15.31
C ALA A 166 17.60 -5.21 -13.96
N VAL A 167 17.78 -5.97 -12.87
CA VAL A 167 18.04 -5.39 -11.53
C VAL A 167 19.32 -4.57 -11.53
N GLN A 168 20.42 -5.12 -12.07
CA GLN A 168 21.70 -4.40 -12.11
C GLN A 168 21.64 -3.14 -12.99
N ALA A 169 20.95 -3.18 -14.13
CA ALA A 169 20.76 -2.01 -14.99
C ALA A 169 19.94 -0.92 -14.28
N GLY A 170 18.85 -1.31 -13.60
CA GLY A 170 18.04 -0.38 -12.81
C GLY A 170 18.84 0.27 -11.68
N LEU A 171 19.62 -0.51 -10.93
CA LEU A 171 20.49 0.00 -9.88
C LEU A 171 21.53 0.99 -10.41
N ARG A 172 22.23 0.64 -11.49
CA ARG A 172 23.21 1.55 -12.11
C ARG A 172 22.58 2.84 -12.59
N SER A 173 21.40 2.76 -13.20
CA SER A 173 20.67 3.94 -13.69
C SER A 173 20.19 4.85 -12.56
N ALA A 174 19.78 4.29 -11.42
CA ALA A 174 19.29 5.06 -10.28
C ALA A 174 20.39 5.43 -9.26
N ALA A 175 21.59 4.84 -9.36
CA ALA A 175 22.67 4.97 -8.37
C ALA A 175 22.93 6.42 -7.91
N PRO A 176 22.98 7.44 -8.79
CA PRO A 176 23.16 8.82 -8.35
C PRO A 176 22.10 9.29 -7.36
N PHE A 177 20.82 8.97 -7.61
CA PHE A 177 19.73 9.30 -6.70
C PHE A 177 19.77 8.46 -5.42
N LEU A 178 20.07 7.16 -5.51
CA LEU A 178 20.17 6.30 -4.32
C LEU A 178 21.25 6.81 -3.35
N ASP A 179 22.39 7.27 -3.87
CA ASP A 179 23.45 7.89 -3.08
C ASP A 179 23.02 9.23 -2.48
N VAL A 180 22.27 10.06 -3.21
CA VAL A 180 21.65 11.29 -2.67
C VAL A 180 20.70 10.96 -1.52
N ALA A 181 19.88 9.92 -1.67
CA ALA A 181 18.93 9.51 -0.64
C ALA A 181 19.65 9.08 0.65
N LEU A 182 20.74 8.29 0.54
CA LEU A 182 21.57 7.88 1.69
C LEU A 182 22.30 9.07 2.34
N ARG A 183 22.91 9.96 1.56
CA ARG A 183 23.56 11.15 2.12
C ARG A 183 22.59 12.04 2.89
N ASN A 184 21.38 12.24 2.36
CA ASN A 184 20.32 12.97 3.04
C ASN A 184 19.85 12.24 4.31
N ALA A 185 19.78 10.90 4.30
CA ALA A 185 19.47 10.11 5.49
C ALA A 185 20.55 10.27 6.58
N ALA A 186 21.80 10.50 6.16
CA ALA A 186 22.93 10.81 7.02
C ALA A 186 23.11 12.31 7.34
N GLY A 187 22.10 13.14 7.05
CA GLY A 187 22.05 14.54 7.49
C GLY A 187 22.51 15.58 6.47
N HIS A 188 22.85 15.19 5.24
CA HIS A 188 23.09 16.15 4.17
C HIS A 188 21.78 16.79 3.69
N VAL A 189 21.89 17.97 3.08
CA VAL A 189 20.74 18.73 2.58
C VAL A 189 20.89 18.99 1.09
N THR A 190 20.18 18.20 0.29
CA THR A 190 19.83 18.55 -1.11
C THR A 190 18.62 19.47 -1.13
N ALA A 191 18.53 20.39 -2.09
CA ALA A 191 17.32 21.20 -2.26
C ALA A 191 16.10 20.29 -2.54
N ALA A 192 15.00 20.50 -1.82
CA ALA A 192 13.81 19.65 -1.96
C ALA A 192 13.29 19.55 -3.42
N PRO A 193 13.20 20.65 -4.21
CA PRO A 193 12.78 20.54 -5.61
C PRO A 193 13.67 19.62 -6.45
N GLU A 194 14.99 19.74 -6.29
CA GLU A 194 15.98 18.91 -6.98
C GLU A 194 15.83 17.44 -6.57
N PHE A 195 15.70 17.17 -5.26
CA PHE A 195 15.52 15.82 -4.75
C PHE A 195 14.28 15.14 -5.33
N ILE A 196 13.15 15.85 -5.40
CA ILE A 196 11.89 15.29 -5.93
C ILE A 196 12.00 14.99 -7.43
N ASP A 197 12.63 15.86 -8.20
CA ASP A 197 12.83 15.63 -9.63
C ASP A 197 13.75 14.43 -9.91
N GLN A 198 14.83 14.27 -9.12
CA GLN A 198 15.70 13.10 -9.20
C GLN A 198 14.99 11.81 -8.77
N LEU A 199 14.19 11.86 -7.69
CA LEU A 199 13.35 10.75 -7.23
C LEU A 199 12.40 10.31 -8.34
N ALA A 200 11.65 11.23 -8.92
CA ALA A 200 10.70 10.95 -9.99
C ALA A 200 11.37 10.27 -11.19
N ALA A 201 12.56 10.72 -11.59
CA ALA A 201 13.33 10.09 -12.67
C ALA A 201 13.78 8.66 -12.30
N ALA A 202 14.19 8.44 -11.05
CA ALA A 202 14.70 7.16 -10.58
C ALA A 202 13.62 6.07 -10.42
N VAL A 203 12.33 6.42 -10.25
CA VAL A 203 11.23 5.46 -10.06
C VAL A 203 11.13 4.44 -11.19
N SER A 204 11.36 4.85 -12.44
CA SER A 204 11.29 3.94 -13.58
C SER A 204 12.36 2.83 -13.54
N ALA A 205 13.53 3.14 -13.00
CA ALA A 205 14.66 2.22 -12.85
C ALA A 205 14.58 1.40 -11.55
N VAL A 206 14.03 1.99 -10.48
CA VAL A 206 13.81 1.35 -9.18
C VAL A 206 12.36 1.56 -8.75
N PRO A 207 11.42 0.72 -9.23
CA PRO A 207 9.98 0.88 -8.96
C PRO A 207 9.58 0.87 -7.48
N PHE A 208 10.42 0.35 -6.59
CA PHE A 208 10.19 0.42 -5.14
C PHE A 208 10.14 1.87 -4.63
N LEU A 209 10.88 2.80 -5.24
CA LEU A 209 10.87 4.21 -4.88
C LEU A 209 9.48 4.84 -5.02
N GLY A 210 8.67 4.40 -5.97
CA GLY A 210 7.29 4.88 -6.12
C GLY A 210 6.38 4.47 -4.95
N TYR A 211 6.62 3.29 -4.36
CA TYR A 211 5.92 2.85 -3.14
C TYR A 211 6.33 3.69 -1.93
N LEU A 212 7.63 3.92 -1.74
CA LEU A 212 8.14 4.80 -0.68
C LEU A 212 7.58 6.21 -0.82
N TYR A 213 7.65 6.78 -2.03
CA TYR A 213 7.18 8.13 -2.30
C TYR A 213 5.68 8.29 -2.01
N PHE A 214 4.88 7.32 -2.47
CA PHE A 214 3.45 7.32 -2.20
C PHE A 214 3.12 7.19 -0.71
N GLU A 215 3.77 6.28 0.02
CA GLU A 215 3.50 6.08 1.44
C GLU A 215 3.94 7.28 2.28
N VAL A 216 5.07 7.93 1.93
CA VAL A 216 5.52 9.16 2.60
C VAL A 216 4.52 10.31 2.41
N LEU A 217 3.98 10.48 1.20
CA LEU A 217 2.94 11.49 0.98
C LEU A 217 1.60 11.13 1.61
N SER A 218 1.27 9.83 1.65
CA SER A 218 0.10 9.36 2.37
C SER A 218 0.24 9.68 3.86
N GLU A 219 1.41 9.43 4.46
CA GLU A 219 1.75 9.81 5.84
C GLU A 219 1.54 11.29 6.07
N TYR A 220 2.17 12.12 5.23
CA TYR A 220 2.07 13.57 5.33
C TYR A 220 0.61 14.06 5.29
N LEU A 221 -0.17 13.62 4.30
CA LEU A 221 -1.56 14.03 4.15
C LEU A 221 -2.43 13.56 5.33
N LEU A 222 -2.30 12.30 5.73
CA LEU A 222 -3.12 11.72 6.80
C LEU A 222 -2.83 12.37 8.16
N LEU A 223 -1.57 12.70 8.44
CA LEU A 223 -1.14 13.21 9.73
C LEU A 223 -1.28 14.73 9.86
N HIS A 224 -1.07 15.48 8.77
CA HIS A 224 -1.06 16.94 8.79
C HIS A 224 -2.39 17.60 8.37
N SER A 225 -3.30 16.87 7.72
CA SER A 225 -4.58 17.46 7.27
C SER A 225 -5.44 17.94 8.44
N THR A 226 -5.98 19.14 8.31
CA THR A 226 -6.84 19.76 9.35
C THR A 226 -8.22 20.16 8.84
N THR A 227 -8.60 19.69 7.65
CA THR A 227 -9.92 19.94 7.07
C THR A 227 -11.07 19.47 7.99
N PRO A 228 -12.28 20.06 7.87
CA PRO A 228 -13.44 19.60 8.63
C PRO A 228 -13.74 18.10 8.44
N GLU A 229 -13.60 17.57 7.23
CA GLU A 229 -13.78 16.15 6.93
C GLU A 229 -12.74 15.29 7.66
N THR A 230 -11.46 15.68 7.64
CA THR A 230 -10.41 14.99 8.39
C THR A 230 -10.67 14.99 9.89
N ARG A 231 -11.13 16.12 10.46
CA ARG A 231 -11.47 16.19 11.88
C ARG A 231 -12.66 15.28 12.25
N SER A 232 -13.65 15.18 11.37
CA SER A 232 -14.79 14.27 11.55
C SER A 232 -14.33 12.80 11.59
N HIS A 233 -13.44 12.40 10.69
CA HIS A 233 -12.84 11.07 10.73
C HIS A 233 -11.97 10.84 11.96
N ALA A 234 -11.17 11.83 12.36
CA ALA A 234 -10.34 11.74 13.55
C ALA A 234 -11.18 11.59 14.84
N GLN A 235 -12.33 12.27 14.94
CA GLN A 235 -13.30 12.09 16.03
C GLN A 235 -13.89 10.67 16.06
N ALA A 236 -14.00 10.02 14.91
CA ALA A 236 -14.39 8.61 14.82
C ALA A 236 -13.23 7.63 15.09
N GLY A 237 -12.04 8.13 15.45
CA GLY A 237 -10.85 7.32 15.66
C GLY A 237 -10.23 6.80 14.36
N GLU A 238 -10.35 7.54 13.25
CA GLU A 238 -9.91 7.10 11.92
C GLU A 238 -9.04 8.14 11.21
N LEU A 239 -8.02 7.66 10.49
CA LEU A 239 -7.28 8.49 9.52
C LEU A 239 -8.10 8.67 8.24
N ASN A 240 -8.05 9.86 7.62
CA ASN A 240 -8.84 10.18 6.42
C ASN A 240 -8.26 9.56 5.13
N ASN A 241 -8.67 8.33 4.79
CA ASN A 241 -8.15 7.60 3.64
C ASN A 241 -8.47 8.23 2.29
N TRP A 242 -9.44 9.15 2.21
CA TRP A 242 -9.78 9.80 0.95
C TRP A 242 -8.63 10.63 0.40
N LEU A 243 -7.80 11.20 1.28
CA LEU A 243 -6.71 12.09 0.88
C LEU A 243 -5.70 11.38 -0.02
N TYR A 244 -5.15 10.25 0.43
CA TYR A 244 -4.17 9.53 -0.38
C TYR A 244 -4.80 8.82 -1.57
N LYS A 245 -6.08 8.44 -1.51
CA LYS A 245 -6.78 7.89 -2.67
C LYS A 245 -6.88 8.97 -3.75
N ARG A 246 -7.34 10.18 -3.41
CA ARG A 246 -7.36 11.33 -4.33
C ARG A 246 -5.98 11.60 -4.92
N LEU A 247 -4.93 11.56 -4.10
CA LEU A 247 -3.55 11.67 -4.55
C LEU A 247 -3.21 10.60 -5.61
N ALA A 248 -3.47 9.32 -5.31
CA ALA A 248 -3.14 8.21 -6.20
C ALA A 248 -3.81 8.36 -7.58
N PHE A 249 -5.13 8.65 -7.62
CA PHE A 249 -5.89 8.76 -8.87
C PHE A 249 -5.56 10.03 -9.66
N ALA A 250 -5.16 11.11 -8.98
CA ALA A 250 -4.76 12.34 -9.65
C ALA A 250 -3.31 12.30 -10.18
N ALA A 251 -2.45 11.49 -9.55
CA ALA A 251 -1.04 11.39 -9.91
C ALA A 251 -0.75 10.40 -11.05
N VAL A 252 -1.53 9.32 -11.16
CA VAL A 252 -1.26 8.23 -12.11
C VAL A 252 -2.51 7.85 -12.88
N GLU A 253 -2.44 7.95 -14.20
CA GLU A 253 -3.51 7.50 -15.10
C GLU A 253 -3.71 5.97 -15.02
N GLY A 254 -4.96 5.53 -14.94
CA GLY A 254 -5.30 4.09 -14.91
C GLY A 254 -5.16 3.41 -13.54
N MET A 255 -4.92 4.17 -12.46
CA MET A 255 -4.84 3.67 -11.08
C MET A 255 -6.16 2.99 -10.61
N ASP A 256 -7.29 3.27 -11.28
CA ASP A 256 -8.60 2.66 -11.09
C ASP A 256 -8.71 1.25 -11.67
N LYS A 257 -7.94 0.97 -12.74
CA LYS A 257 -7.87 -0.35 -13.39
C LYS A 257 -6.86 -1.25 -12.69
N LEU A 258 -5.67 -0.71 -12.41
CA LEU A 258 -4.60 -1.42 -11.70
C LEU A 258 -3.92 -0.45 -10.72
N PHE A 259 -4.05 -0.76 -9.43
CA PHE A 259 -3.42 0.04 -8.37
C PHE A 259 -1.92 -0.28 -8.32
N ASP A 260 -1.12 0.41 -9.15
CA ASP A 260 0.31 0.19 -9.27
C ASP A 260 1.16 1.40 -8.86
N LEU A 261 1.62 1.36 -7.61
CA LEU A 261 2.49 2.39 -7.03
C LEU A 261 3.89 2.43 -7.66
N ALA A 262 4.26 1.44 -8.49
CA ALA A 262 5.49 1.49 -9.29
C ALA A 262 5.52 2.66 -10.27
N ARG A 263 4.36 3.22 -10.62
CA ARG A 263 4.19 4.34 -11.56
C ARG A 263 4.07 5.68 -10.85
N PHE A 264 4.08 5.72 -9.52
CA PHE A 264 3.92 6.95 -8.75
C PHE A 264 5.23 7.74 -8.75
N SER A 265 5.35 8.72 -9.65
CA SER A 265 6.56 9.53 -9.84
C SER A 265 6.28 11.02 -10.16
N PRO A 266 5.40 11.72 -9.41
CA PRO A 266 5.19 13.14 -9.67
C PRO A 266 6.48 13.94 -9.44
N ARG A 267 6.88 14.72 -10.46
CA ARG A 267 7.95 15.73 -10.38
C ARG A 267 7.55 16.88 -9.44
N HIS A 268 8.51 17.71 -9.04
CA HIS A 268 8.30 18.73 -8.01
C HIS A 268 7.09 19.65 -8.30
N HIS A 269 7.00 20.22 -9.50
CA HIS A 269 5.88 21.09 -9.86
C HIS A 269 4.53 20.36 -9.74
N ARG A 270 4.48 19.11 -10.19
CA ARG A 270 3.26 18.30 -10.18
C ARG A 270 2.89 17.88 -8.77
N LEU A 271 3.89 17.56 -7.93
CA LEU A 271 3.72 17.28 -6.52
C LEU A 271 3.01 18.46 -5.83
N VAL A 272 3.54 19.67 -5.99
CA VAL A 272 2.95 20.88 -5.36
C VAL A 272 1.50 21.06 -5.80
N GLN A 273 1.21 20.97 -7.11
CA GLN A 273 -0.16 21.06 -7.64
C GLN A 273 -1.09 19.99 -7.08
N LEU A 274 -0.62 18.75 -6.93
CA LEU A 274 -1.41 17.65 -6.38
C LEU A 274 -1.79 17.91 -4.93
N ILE A 275 -0.84 18.39 -4.12
CA ILE A 275 -1.09 18.69 -2.71
C ILE A 275 -1.98 19.94 -2.57
N GLU A 276 -1.75 20.99 -3.37
CA GLU A 276 -2.62 22.17 -3.39
C GLU A 276 -4.07 21.81 -3.74
N GLY A 277 -4.28 20.91 -4.70
CA GLY A 277 -5.60 20.43 -5.07
C GLY A 277 -6.30 19.58 -4.00
N ILE A 278 -5.56 19.08 -3.00
CA ILE A 278 -6.11 18.33 -1.86
C ILE A 278 -6.35 19.26 -0.67
N GLU A 279 -5.31 19.97 -0.22
CA GLU A 279 -5.34 20.92 0.89
C GLU A 279 -4.22 21.97 0.70
N PRO A 280 -4.53 23.19 0.24
CA PRO A 280 -3.54 24.22 -0.08
C PRO A 280 -2.54 24.53 1.02
N ALA A 281 -2.98 24.50 2.28
CA ALA A 281 -2.13 24.78 3.43
C ALA A 281 -0.96 23.78 3.61
N LEU A 282 -1.08 22.57 3.04
CA LEU A 282 -0.05 21.53 3.14
C LEU A 282 1.01 21.62 2.05
N ALA A 283 0.76 22.35 0.96
CA ALA A 283 1.66 22.36 -0.19
C ALA A 283 3.09 22.86 0.10
N PRO A 284 3.30 23.95 0.88
CA PRO A 284 4.65 24.47 1.13
C PRO A 284 5.60 23.48 1.84
N GLY A 285 5.07 22.61 2.71
CA GLY A 285 5.87 21.65 3.48
C GLY A 285 6.09 20.30 2.79
N ALA A 286 5.34 19.98 1.74
CA ALA A 286 5.27 18.62 1.20
C ALA A 286 6.61 18.12 0.63
N ALA A 287 7.29 18.94 -0.17
CA ALA A 287 8.55 18.55 -0.81
C ALA A 287 9.65 18.30 0.23
N GLU A 288 9.73 19.16 1.24
CA GLU A 288 10.72 19.03 2.32
C GLU A 288 10.44 17.81 3.21
N TYR A 289 9.17 17.58 3.53
CA TYR A 289 8.75 16.37 4.23
C TYR A 289 9.18 15.11 3.47
N VAL A 290 8.89 15.06 2.17
CA VAL A 290 9.27 13.91 1.33
C VAL A 290 10.76 13.71 1.32
N ARG A 291 11.55 14.77 1.08
CA ARG A 291 13.01 14.70 1.07
C ARG A 291 13.55 14.05 2.34
N ARG A 292 13.13 14.56 3.50
CA ARG A 292 13.61 14.11 4.81
C ARG A 292 13.13 12.69 5.13
N ARG A 293 11.81 12.44 5.03
CA ARG A 293 11.19 11.17 5.41
C ARG A 293 11.53 10.02 4.46
N LEU A 294 11.54 10.27 3.15
CA LEU A 294 11.86 9.24 2.16
C LEU A 294 13.32 8.80 2.27
N SER A 295 14.25 9.72 2.49
CA SER A 295 15.65 9.37 2.72
C SER A 295 15.84 8.44 3.91
N HIS A 296 15.22 8.77 5.05
CA HIS A 296 15.25 7.91 6.23
C HIS A 296 14.63 6.53 5.96
N LEU A 297 13.41 6.48 5.41
CA LEU A 297 12.73 5.21 5.10
C LEU A 297 13.49 4.40 4.05
N PHE A 298 14.10 5.05 3.07
CA PHE A 298 14.94 4.38 2.08
C PHE A 298 16.10 3.66 2.78
N ALA A 299 16.88 4.35 3.62
CA ALA A 299 17.97 3.71 4.36
C ALA A 299 17.47 2.55 5.24
N MET A 300 16.39 2.77 6.00
CA MET A 300 15.81 1.79 6.93
C MET A 300 15.25 0.53 6.26
N THR A 301 14.65 0.67 5.07
CA THR A 301 13.99 -0.44 4.37
C THR A 301 14.92 -1.17 3.40
N THR A 302 16.03 -0.53 2.99
CA THR A 302 16.92 -1.08 1.96
C THR A 302 18.19 -1.68 2.50
N LEU A 303 18.86 -1.00 3.44
CA LEU A 303 20.17 -1.40 3.95
C LEU A 303 20.05 -2.52 4.97
N HIS A 304 21.08 -3.36 5.03
CA HIS A 304 21.25 -4.28 6.14
C HIS A 304 21.58 -3.47 7.42
N PRO A 305 21.04 -3.80 8.61
CA PRO A 305 21.28 -3.01 9.82
C PRO A 305 22.75 -2.91 10.27
N SER A 306 23.63 -3.78 9.78
CA SER A 306 25.08 -3.70 10.04
C SER A 306 25.82 -2.70 9.16
N GLN A 307 25.14 -2.05 8.21
CA GLN A 307 25.76 -1.06 7.32
C GLN A 307 25.77 0.32 7.97
N ASP A 308 26.65 1.17 7.44
CA ASP A 308 26.70 2.59 7.73
C ASP A 308 26.14 3.35 6.53
N ALA A 309 25.04 4.08 6.73
CA ALA A 309 24.36 4.82 5.66
C ALA A 309 25.25 5.89 5.02
N ALA A 310 26.23 6.45 5.76
CA ALA A 310 27.15 7.46 5.24
C ALA A 310 28.27 6.85 4.35
N SER A 311 28.52 5.55 4.48
CA SER A 311 29.64 4.86 3.81
C SER A 311 29.23 4.03 2.59
N VAL A 312 27.95 3.68 2.45
CA VAL A 312 27.45 2.89 1.32
C VAL A 312 27.30 3.76 0.07
N THR A 313 27.75 3.24 -1.08
CA THR A 313 27.48 3.80 -2.40
C THR A 313 26.98 2.72 -3.36
N PHE A 314 26.06 3.10 -4.25
CA PHE A 314 25.56 2.27 -5.34
C PHE A 314 26.36 2.48 -6.63
N GLN A 315 27.16 3.54 -6.73
CA GLN A 315 27.97 3.79 -7.91
C GLN A 315 29.11 2.78 -8.04
N GLY A 316 29.24 2.19 -9.23
CA GLY A 316 30.30 1.22 -9.53
C GLY A 316 30.19 -0.13 -8.81
N ALA A 317 29.27 -0.29 -7.84
CA ALA A 317 29.11 -1.53 -7.09
C ALA A 317 28.50 -2.64 -7.97
N ASP A 318 29.04 -3.85 -7.84
CA ASP A 318 28.45 -5.04 -8.45
C ASP A 318 27.23 -5.54 -7.65
N LEU A 319 26.43 -6.40 -8.29
CA LEU A 319 25.18 -6.88 -7.70
C LEU A 319 25.40 -7.70 -6.41
N GLY A 320 26.50 -8.45 -6.30
CA GLY A 320 26.83 -9.24 -5.12
C GLY A 320 27.22 -8.35 -3.93
N THR A 321 27.93 -7.27 -4.19
CA THR A 321 28.25 -6.22 -3.20
C THR A 321 26.98 -5.54 -2.71
N ILE A 322 26.10 -5.10 -3.62
CA ILE A 322 24.82 -4.47 -3.26
C ILE A 322 23.90 -5.44 -2.53
N GLN A 323 23.88 -6.73 -2.90
CA GLN A 323 23.07 -7.74 -2.20
C GLN A 323 23.44 -7.89 -0.72
N LYS A 324 24.73 -7.74 -0.36
CA LYS A 324 25.19 -7.79 1.04
C LYS A 324 24.88 -6.51 1.79
N ALA A 325 25.09 -5.36 1.14
CA ALA A 325 24.89 -4.05 1.76
C ALA A 325 23.39 -3.67 1.86
N ALA A 326 22.62 -3.93 0.82
CA ALA A 326 21.23 -3.53 0.66
C ALA A 326 20.31 -4.70 0.26
N PRO A 327 20.23 -5.79 1.06
CA PRO A 327 19.41 -6.96 0.75
C PRO A 327 17.92 -6.60 0.62
N GLY A 328 17.45 -5.61 1.37
CA GLY A 328 16.09 -5.10 1.29
C GLY A 328 15.79 -4.55 -0.11
N LEU A 329 16.68 -3.71 -0.65
CA LEU A 329 16.52 -3.14 -2.00
C LEU A 329 16.51 -4.23 -3.07
N ILE A 330 17.48 -5.14 -3.04
CA ILE A 330 17.58 -6.22 -4.03
C ILE A 330 16.31 -7.06 -4.03
N GLY A 331 15.82 -7.45 -2.85
CA GLY A 331 14.59 -8.24 -2.77
C GLY A 331 13.36 -7.48 -3.26
N GLN A 332 13.24 -6.18 -2.96
CA GLN A 332 12.16 -5.34 -3.49
C GLN A 332 12.20 -5.22 -5.03
N MET A 333 13.40 -5.14 -5.61
CA MET A 333 13.58 -5.07 -7.07
C MET A 333 13.28 -6.41 -7.74
N ILE A 334 13.85 -7.51 -7.23
CA ILE A 334 13.61 -8.85 -7.75
C ILE A 334 12.12 -9.19 -7.72
N PHE A 335 11.46 -8.91 -6.60
CA PHE A 335 10.04 -9.21 -6.43
C PHE A 335 9.16 -8.50 -7.46
N ARG A 336 9.47 -7.25 -7.78
CA ARG A 336 8.73 -6.47 -8.78
C ARG A 336 9.05 -6.92 -10.19
N GLU A 337 10.32 -7.21 -10.48
CA GLU A 337 10.74 -7.62 -11.83
C GLU A 337 10.18 -9.00 -12.22
N ILE A 338 10.11 -9.95 -11.27
CA ILE A 338 9.49 -11.27 -11.49
C ILE A 338 8.04 -11.15 -11.97
N ARG A 339 7.30 -10.10 -11.56
CA ARG A 339 5.89 -9.87 -11.93
C ARG A 339 5.69 -9.47 -13.40
N TYR A 340 6.76 -9.04 -14.08
CA TYR A 340 6.74 -8.71 -15.51
C TYR A 340 7.17 -9.89 -16.39
N MET A 341 7.60 -11.01 -15.80
CA MET A 341 7.97 -12.20 -16.56
C MET A 341 6.73 -12.85 -17.19
N ALA A 342 6.84 -13.31 -18.43
CA ALA A 342 5.75 -14.00 -19.13
C ALA A 342 5.22 -15.22 -18.37
N ARG A 343 6.10 -15.93 -17.64
CA ARG A 343 5.74 -17.10 -16.82
C ARG A 343 5.31 -16.75 -15.39
N TYR A 344 5.13 -15.47 -15.04
CA TYR A 344 4.80 -15.08 -13.66
C TYR A 344 3.56 -15.79 -13.11
N GLN A 345 2.51 -15.99 -13.92
CA GLN A 345 1.31 -16.70 -13.47
C GLN A 345 1.60 -18.13 -13.00
N HIS A 346 2.53 -18.83 -13.68
CA HIS A 346 2.99 -20.16 -13.28
C HIS A 346 3.97 -20.13 -12.10
N LEU A 347 4.63 -18.99 -11.88
CA LEU A 347 5.61 -18.77 -10.82
C LEU A 347 5.00 -18.18 -9.54
N TYR A 348 3.79 -17.62 -9.65
CA TYR A 348 3.09 -16.88 -8.60
C TYR A 348 3.03 -17.67 -7.30
N HIS A 349 2.67 -18.95 -7.38
CA HIS A 349 2.60 -19.80 -6.20
C HIS A 349 3.96 -20.02 -5.54
N TYR A 350 5.05 -20.17 -6.29
CA TYR A 350 6.37 -20.42 -5.68
C TYR A 350 6.88 -19.22 -4.88
N PHE A 351 6.64 -18.00 -5.37
CA PHE A 351 7.13 -16.79 -4.71
C PHE A 351 6.13 -16.18 -3.71
N GLU A 352 4.84 -16.18 -4.01
CA GLU A 352 3.83 -15.57 -3.12
C GLU A 352 3.33 -16.55 -2.06
N LYS A 353 3.07 -17.82 -2.40
CA LYS A 353 2.55 -18.80 -1.43
C LYS A 353 3.59 -19.13 -0.37
N ALA A 354 4.87 -19.22 -0.75
CA ALA A 354 5.93 -19.47 0.22
C ALA A 354 6.00 -18.37 1.29
N LYS A 355 5.90 -17.10 0.88
CA LYS A 355 5.83 -15.97 1.83
C LYS A 355 4.56 -16.01 2.68
N ALA A 356 3.42 -16.33 2.07
CA ALA A 356 2.15 -16.41 2.80
C ALA A 356 2.19 -17.51 3.88
N LEU A 357 2.76 -18.68 3.57
CA LEU A 357 2.97 -19.76 4.54
C LEU A 357 3.85 -19.32 5.72
N GLU A 358 4.96 -18.64 5.44
CA GLU A 358 5.85 -18.13 6.49
C GLU A 358 5.17 -17.02 7.30
N ALA A 359 4.35 -16.17 6.68
CA ALA A 359 3.57 -15.14 7.38
C ALA A 359 2.51 -15.75 8.31
N TRP A 360 1.77 -16.75 7.82
CA TRP A 360 0.75 -17.44 8.61
C TRP A 360 1.35 -18.16 9.82
N ASP A 361 2.49 -18.84 9.64
CA ASP A 361 3.23 -19.47 10.74
C ASP A 361 3.65 -18.44 11.79
N TYR A 362 4.25 -17.34 11.33
CA TYR A 362 4.64 -16.23 12.20
C TYR A 362 3.44 -15.65 12.98
N TRP A 363 2.36 -15.29 12.27
CA TRP A 363 1.14 -14.76 12.90
C TRP A 363 0.52 -15.72 13.90
N ASN A 364 0.49 -17.03 13.59
CA ASN A 364 0.00 -18.04 14.52
C ASN A 364 0.85 -18.11 15.79
N SER A 365 2.17 -18.05 15.65
CA SER A 365 3.11 -18.06 16.77
C SER A 365 3.03 -16.80 17.64
N GLU A 366 2.66 -15.67 17.04
CA GLU A 366 2.54 -14.37 17.72
C GLU A 366 1.11 -14.07 18.22
N GLY A 367 0.13 -14.94 17.93
CA GLY A 367 -1.25 -14.70 18.35
C GLY A 367 -1.98 -13.63 17.52
N ILE A 368 -1.70 -13.54 16.22
CA ILE A 368 -2.23 -12.51 15.31
C ILE A 368 -3.30 -13.12 14.37
N PRO A 369 -4.59 -13.09 14.75
CA PRO A 369 -5.67 -13.51 13.85
C PRO A 369 -6.01 -12.46 12.79
N ALA A 370 -5.72 -11.18 13.05
CA ALA A 370 -6.13 -10.06 12.21
C ALA A 370 -4.95 -9.11 11.91
N PRO A 371 -4.04 -9.48 10.98
CA PRO A 371 -2.91 -8.63 10.61
C PRO A 371 -3.40 -7.37 9.88
N PHE A 372 -2.73 -6.23 10.06
CA PHE A 372 -3.07 -4.97 9.39
C PHE A 372 -1.82 -4.31 8.78
N ASN A 373 -2.03 -3.31 7.92
CA ASN A 373 -0.93 -2.56 7.32
C ASN A 373 -0.30 -1.65 8.37
N ALA A 374 0.94 -1.95 8.74
CA ALA A 374 1.69 -1.24 9.76
C ALA A 374 2.61 -0.14 9.22
N VAL A 375 2.61 0.15 7.91
CA VAL A 375 3.23 1.39 7.41
C VAL A 375 2.57 2.57 8.12
N ILE A 376 1.23 2.60 8.11
CA ILE A 376 0.35 3.49 8.88
C ILE A 376 -0.95 2.72 9.12
N PRO A 377 -1.52 2.69 10.34
CA PRO A 377 -2.75 1.96 10.66
C PRO A 377 -4.00 2.65 10.10
N LYS A 378 -4.07 2.81 8.77
CA LYS A 378 -5.12 3.55 8.04
C LYS A 378 -6.39 2.72 7.77
N GLY A 379 -6.60 1.61 8.50
CA GLY A 379 -7.80 0.77 8.37
C GLY A 379 -7.70 -0.34 7.33
N GLU A 380 -6.52 -0.61 6.76
CA GLU A 380 -6.26 -1.81 5.96
C GLU A 380 -5.95 -2.98 6.91
N ILE A 381 -6.91 -3.87 7.09
CA ILE A 381 -6.81 -5.02 7.99
C ILE A 381 -7.15 -6.29 7.23
N GLY A 382 -6.65 -7.43 7.67
CA GLY A 382 -6.94 -8.71 7.07
C GLY A 382 -7.30 -9.75 8.10
N ILE A 383 -7.73 -10.92 7.62
CA ILE A 383 -7.94 -12.11 8.44
C ILE A 383 -6.88 -13.14 8.07
N ASN A 384 -6.15 -13.64 9.07
CA ASN A 384 -5.23 -14.75 8.92
C ASN A 384 -6.04 -16.03 8.67
N PRO A 385 -5.98 -16.63 7.47
CA PRO A 385 -6.81 -17.78 7.11
C PRO A 385 -6.37 -19.07 7.81
N ALA A 386 -5.21 -19.08 8.47
CA ALA A 386 -4.63 -20.25 9.12
C ALA A 386 -4.66 -20.16 10.64
N TYR A 387 -5.25 -19.11 11.23
CA TYR A 387 -5.27 -18.95 12.68
C TYR A 387 -6.29 -19.89 13.32
N PRO A 388 -5.86 -20.86 14.16
CA PRO A 388 -6.72 -21.97 14.56
C PRO A 388 -7.67 -21.64 15.71
N ARG A 389 -7.48 -20.51 16.41
CA ARG A 389 -8.19 -20.20 17.67
C ARG A 389 -9.29 -19.16 17.51
N SER A 390 -9.40 -18.50 16.36
CA SER A 390 -10.50 -17.56 16.09
C SER A 390 -11.60 -18.22 15.29
N THR A 391 -12.84 -17.83 15.54
CA THR A 391 -13.97 -18.20 14.69
C THR A 391 -14.30 -17.05 13.75
N VAL A 392 -14.76 -17.39 12.54
CA VAL A 392 -15.17 -16.42 11.55
C VAL A 392 -16.55 -16.78 11.05
N ARG A 393 -17.48 -15.84 11.12
CA ARG A 393 -18.81 -15.93 10.52
C ARG A 393 -18.95 -14.92 9.41
N VAL A 394 -19.70 -15.27 8.37
CA VAL A 394 -19.69 -14.55 7.09
C VAL A 394 -21.11 -14.30 6.63
N TRP A 395 -21.42 -13.06 6.26
CA TRP A 395 -22.70 -12.69 5.67
C TRP A 395 -22.50 -11.85 4.41
N THR A 396 -23.42 -11.94 3.45
CA THR A 396 -23.66 -10.80 2.57
C THR A 396 -24.21 -9.63 3.38
N ALA A 397 -23.97 -8.41 2.90
CA ALA A 397 -24.44 -7.21 3.57
C ALA A 397 -25.45 -6.44 2.70
N ARG A 398 -26.56 -5.99 3.31
CA ARG A 398 -27.41 -4.94 2.74
C ARG A 398 -26.93 -3.59 3.26
N ARG A 399 -26.88 -2.62 2.35
CA ARG A 399 -26.57 -1.23 2.67
C ARG A 399 -27.85 -0.41 2.74
N ASP A 400 -28.03 0.36 3.81
CA ASP A 400 -29.15 1.30 3.93
C ASP A 400 -28.86 2.67 3.30
N SER A 401 -29.84 3.56 3.33
CA SER A 401 -29.74 4.91 2.77
C SER A 401 -28.69 5.78 3.46
N ASN A 402 -28.36 5.48 4.71
CA ASN A 402 -27.37 6.21 5.52
C ASN A 402 -25.96 5.62 5.36
N GLY A 403 -25.84 4.49 4.66
CA GLY A 403 -24.58 3.82 4.40
C GLY A 403 -24.15 2.82 5.47
N TYR A 404 -25.00 2.51 6.44
CA TYR A 404 -24.74 1.40 7.37
C TYR A 404 -24.96 0.07 6.67
N LEU A 405 -24.23 -0.93 7.15
CA LEU A 405 -24.33 -2.30 6.69
C LEU A 405 -25.10 -3.14 7.71
N HIS A 406 -25.94 -4.02 7.16
CA HIS A 406 -26.76 -4.95 7.90
C HIS A 406 -26.49 -6.36 7.38
N PRO A 407 -26.21 -7.35 8.25
CA PRO A 407 -26.15 -8.75 7.84
C PRO A 407 -27.43 -9.14 7.11
N ASP A 408 -27.31 -9.86 6.00
CA ASP A 408 -28.44 -10.26 5.17
C ASP A 408 -28.55 -11.79 5.07
N GLN A 409 -27.68 -12.42 4.30
CA GLN A 409 -27.62 -13.89 4.19
C GLN A 409 -26.31 -14.40 4.77
N GLU A 410 -26.38 -15.31 5.76
CA GLU A 410 -25.20 -16.03 6.25
C GLU A 410 -24.70 -17.00 5.17
N ILE A 411 -23.40 -16.98 4.92
CA ILE A 411 -22.72 -17.84 3.96
C ILE A 411 -21.92 -18.86 4.75
N GLU A 412 -22.23 -20.13 4.56
CA GLU A 412 -21.42 -21.24 5.05
C GLU A 412 -20.12 -21.31 4.23
N ALA A 413 -19.14 -20.47 4.58
CA ALA A 413 -17.83 -20.42 3.94
C ALA A 413 -16.71 -20.49 4.98
N VAL A 414 -15.67 -21.25 4.64
CA VAL A 414 -14.45 -21.38 5.44
C VAL A 414 -13.34 -20.56 4.81
N LEU A 415 -12.57 -19.83 5.63
CA LEU A 415 -11.34 -19.19 5.16
C LEU A 415 -10.30 -20.28 4.92
N THR A 416 -9.76 -20.32 3.71
CA THR A 416 -8.73 -21.31 3.37
C THR A 416 -7.36 -20.64 3.23
N PRO A 417 -6.28 -21.27 3.73
CA PRO A 417 -4.90 -20.82 3.51
C PRO A 417 -4.47 -21.10 2.06
N HIS A 418 -5.22 -20.53 1.12
CA HIS A 418 -5.09 -20.69 -0.32
C HIS A 418 -5.09 -19.32 -0.98
N LEU A 419 -3.99 -18.99 -1.65
CA LEU A 419 -3.92 -17.78 -2.47
C LEU A 419 -4.77 -17.97 -3.72
N ALA A 420 -5.71 -17.05 -3.95
CA ALA A 420 -6.53 -17.03 -5.15
C ALA A 420 -5.64 -17.01 -6.40
N SER A 421 -5.85 -18.00 -7.28
CA SER A 421 -5.04 -18.25 -8.47
C SER A 421 -5.29 -17.25 -9.62
N TRP A 422 -6.42 -16.53 -9.59
CA TRP A 422 -6.87 -15.66 -10.69
C TRP A 422 -6.40 -14.20 -10.60
N TRP A 423 -5.73 -13.77 -9.52
CA TRP A 423 -5.57 -12.33 -9.22
C TRP A 423 -4.24 -11.70 -9.63
N ALA A 424 -3.39 -12.42 -10.36
CA ALA A 424 -2.16 -11.86 -10.94
C ALA A 424 -2.34 -11.64 -12.46
N PRO A 425 -3.06 -10.59 -12.91
CA PRO A 425 -2.96 -10.21 -14.31
C PRO A 425 -1.48 -9.89 -14.61
N PRO A 426 -0.93 -10.36 -15.74
CA PRO A 426 0.44 -10.02 -16.11
C PRO A 426 0.56 -8.50 -16.19
N ARG A 427 1.58 -7.93 -15.56
CA ARG A 427 1.87 -6.50 -15.76
C ARG A 427 2.55 -6.34 -17.10
N GLN A 428 1.98 -5.52 -17.99
CA GLN A 428 2.65 -5.12 -19.21
C GLN A 428 3.47 -3.85 -18.93
N ARG A 429 4.70 -3.78 -19.44
CA ARG A 429 5.42 -2.50 -19.46
C ARG A 429 4.77 -1.62 -20.53
N GLU A 430 4.32 -0.44 -20.14
CA GLU A 430 4.02 0.60 -21.12
C GLU A 430 5.34 0.95 -21.81
N THR A 431 5.48 0.59 -23.09
CA THR A 431 6.53 1.14 -23.94
C THR A 431 6.16 2.58 -24.20
N HIS A 432 6.72 3.51 -23.42
CA HIS A 432 6.68 4.92 -23.79
C HIS A 432 7.47 5.09 -25.09
N SER A 433 6.77 5.10 -26.23
CA SER A 433 7.28 5.69 -27.45
C SER A 433 7.49 7.17 -27.18
N ALA A 434 8.74 7.62 -27.22
CA ALA A 434 9.10 9.03 -27.15
C ALA A 434 8.52 9.78 -28.36
N SER A 435 7.26 10.22 -28.24
CA SER A 435 6.65 11.18 -29.15
C SER A 435 5.63 12.01 -28.37
N TYR A 436 6.12 12.79 -27.41
CA TYR A 436 5.38 13.88 -26.81
C TYR A 436 6.26 15.13 -26.78
N GLU A 437 6.71 15.53 -27.96
CA GLU A 437 7.09 16.92 -28.20
C GLU A 437 6.00 17.55 -29.08
N SER A 438 5.55 18.73 -28.63
CA SER A 438 4.78 19.72 -29.36
C SER A 438 3.35 19.36 -29.76
N ARG A 439 2.39 19.79 -28.94
CA ARG A 439 1.21 20.49 -29.46
C ARG A 439 0.76 21.57 -28.48
N VAL A 440 1.16 22.78 -28.85
CA VAL A 440 0.68 24.07 -28.33
C VAL A 440 -0.85 24.14 -28.52
N GLU A 441 -1.57 24.49 -27.46
CA GLU A 441 -2.99 24.85 -27.49
C GLU A 441 -3.24 26.08 -28.37
N PRO A 442 -4.44 26.17 -28.98
CA PRO A 442 -5.11 27.45 -29.08
C PRO A 442 -6.45 27.50 -28.32
N ALA A 443 -6.67 28.69 -27.78
CA ALA A 443 -7.73 29.24 -26.93
C ALA A 443 -9.20 28.84 -27.22
N PRO A 444 -10.11 29.06 -26.24
CA PRO A 444 -11.48 28.52 -26.26
C PRO A 444 -12.41 29.37 -27.14
N VAL A 445 -13.16 28.71 -28.03
CA VAL A 445 -14.23 29.34 -28.81
C VAL A 445 -15.55 29.29 -28.03
N THR A 446 -16.12 30.48 -27.89
CA THR A 446 -17.41 30.87 -27.34
C THR A 446 -18.60 30.02 -27.81
N ARG A 447 -19.43 29.59 -26.86
CA ARG A 447 -20.78 29.04 -27.08
C ARG A 447 -21.77 30.17 -27.37
N SER A 448 -22.71 29.92 -28.30
CA SER A 448 -23.97 30.65 -28.45
C SER A 448 -25.04 29.75 -29.13
N PRO A 449 -26.34 30.09 -29.04
CA PRO A 449 -27.32 29.17 -28.50
C PRO A 449 -28.34 28.59 -29.49
N ILE A 450 -29.05 27.57 -29.01
CA ILE A 450 -30.18 26.85 -29.59
C ILE A 450 -31.29 27.82 -30.03
N PRO A 451 -31.91 27.64 -31.22
CA PRO A 451 -33.24 28.15 -31.50
C PRO A 451 -34.31 27.07 -31.29
N THR A 452 -35.32 27.47 -30.52
CA THR A 452 -36.63 26.82 -30.40
C THR A 452 -37.51 27.19 -31.60
N GLN A 453 -38.24 26.24 -32.19
CA GLN A 453 -39.55 26.53 -32.78
C GLN A 453 -40.44 25.28 -32.88
N ARG A 454 -41.73 25.50 -32.61
CA ARG A 454 -42.83 24.55 -32.46
C ARG A 454 -43.63 24.38 -33.76
N SER A 455 -44.00 23.11 -34.04
CA SER A 455 -45.32 22.59 -34.50
C SER A 455 -45.91 23.07 -35.85
N PRO A 456 -46.99 22.45 -36.45
CA PRO A 456 -47.84 21.33 -36.01
C PRO A 456 -48.28 20.27 -37.08
N LYS A 457 -48.81 19.14 -36.57
CA LYS A 457 -49.97 18.31 -37.01
C LYS A 457 -50.05 17.58 -38.38
N SER A 458 -50.63 16.37 -38.26
CA SER A 458 -51.34 15.52 -39.26
C SER A 458 -50.45 14.78 -40.27
N GLY A 459 -50.66 13.51 -40.62
CA GLY A 459 -51.67 12.50 -40.28
C GLY A 459 -51.23 11.13 -40.83
N VAL A 460 -51.87 10.07 -40.33
CA VAL A 460 -51.85 8.64 -40.76
C VAL A 460 -52.44 8.55 -42.19
N PRO A 461 -52.03 7.65 -43.14
CA PRO A 461 -52.07 6.16 -43.06
C PRO A 461 -50.87 5.46 -43.74
N THR A 462 -50.62 4.14 -43.65
CA THR A 462 -51.39 2.90 -43.43
C THR A 462 -50.56 1.92 -42.61
#